data_AF-A0A7V9CHH4-F1
#
_entry.id   AF-A0A7V9CHH4-F1
#
_cell.length_a   1.000
_cell.length_b   1.000
_cell.length_c   1.000
_cell.angle_alpha   90.00
_cell.angle_beta   90.00
_cell.angle_gamma   90.00
#
_symmetry.space_group_name_H-M   'P 1'
#
loop_
_entity.id
_entity.type
_entity.pdbx_description
1 polymer ?
#
loop_
_entity_poly.entity_id
_entity_poly.type
_entity_poly.pdbx_seq_one_letter_code
_entity_poly.pdbx_strand_id
1 'polypeptide(L)'
;MGRLDRVLVIGSNLTKDHPLIAHRLRQAAGKGAAISVVNPFDDNWHMAIAHKFISAPHAMTAALAEIVEAARASADEPGGEAAAKIAASLKAGQYSAIFLGNLAQHHPQAAQLHWLAQQLAQATGATLGFLGEAANSVGAHLAGATPFHRGARGLDAAAMLKEPRKAWLLLGSEIELDAYNPKRAMAAMQSAEFVVALSAYRHRATAYAHVMLPVAPFSETSGTFINTEGRAQTFNGVVAPLGETRPAWKVLRVLGNLLGLDGFDYHSSEQVYAEMNVAAQLPMSLNNKLASAPVDHAVRSETGLRRVGDVPIYQADPIVRRAVSLQLTHDAVAPTASINSALYRRLQLAPGEQVRLRQDDAEAVLAVIVDDGLADGTVRVAAGHPMTAGLGGAFDAIEIERVAQVGDEAAMKQQ
;
A
#
# COMPACT_ATOMS: atom_id res chain seq x y z
N MET A 1 -22.25 -0.57 3.27
CA MET A 1 -21.54 -0.22 4.53
C MET A 1 -22.48 0.11 5.68
N GLY A 2 -23.46 1.02 5.56
CA GLY A 2 -24.31 1.42 6.71
C GLY A 2 -25.24 0.35 7.31
N ARG A 3 -25.28 -0.86 6.75
CA ARG A 3 -26.01 -2.03 7.26
C ARG A 3 -25.11 -3.09 7.91
N LEU A 4 -23.78 -2.93 7.81
CA LEU A 4 -22.84 -3.91 8.34
C LEU A 4 -22.92 -3.93 9.85
N ASP A 5 -22.98 -5.12 10.43
CA ASP A 5 -23.02 -5.36 11.89
C ASP A 5 -21.74 -6.03 12.41
N ARG A 6 -20.97 -6.68 11.53
CA ARG A 6 -19.66 -7.28 11.82
C ARG A 6 -18.68 -6.94 10.72
N VAL A 7 -17.54 -6.38 11.08
CA VAL A 7 -16.52 -5.98 10.11
C VAL A 7 -15.14 -6.41 10.59
N LEU A 8 -14.37 -7.05 9.72
CA LEU A 8 -12.95 -7.27 9.92
C LEU A 8 -12.17 -6.44 8.90
N VAL A 9 -11.23 -5.60 9.37
CA VAL A 9 -10.30 -4.88 8.51
C VAL A 9 -8.89 -5.43 8.71
N ILE A 10 -8.23 -5.82 7.63
CA ILE A 10 -6.93 -6.48 7.63
C ILE A 10 -5.91 -5.56 6.97
N GLY A 11 -4.85 -5.18 7.70
CA GLY A 11 -3.73 -4.39 7.22
C GLY A 11 -4.13 -3.02 6.67
N SER A 12 -4.40 -2.04 7.55
CA SER A 12 -4.77 -0.69 7.14
C SER A 12 -4.43 0.35 8.20
N ASN A 13 -4.08 1.56 7.75
CA ASN A 13 -4.24 2.78 8.54
C ASN A 13 -5.54 3.46 8.13
N LEU A 14 -6.69 2.86 8.48
CA LEU A 14 -7.98 3.14 7.87
C LEU A 14 -8.38 4.62 7.84
N THR A 15 -8.06 5.37 8.90
CA THR A 15 -8.41 6.81 8.98
C THR A 15 -7.57 7.70 8.07
N LYS A 16 -6.40 7.22 7.66
CA LYS A 16 -5.49 7.89 6.72
C LYS A 16 -5.67 7.37 5.30
N ASP A 17 -5.80 6.06 5.14
CA ASP A 17 -5.98 5.40 3.84
C ASP A 17 -7.35 5.75 3.23
N HIS A 18 -8.44 5.64 4.02
CA HIS A 18 -9.81 5.78 3.52
C HIS A 18 -10.73 6.55 4.49
N PRO A 19 -10.53 7.87 4.69
CA PRO A 19 -11.26 8.65 5.70
C PRO A 19 -12.79 8.56 5.59
N LEU A 20 -13.34 8.53 4.37
CA LEU A 20 -14.78 8.42 4.14
C LEU A 20 -15.34 7.03 4.52
N ILE A 21 -14.55 5.98 4.32
CA ILE A 21 -14.91 4.62 4.73
C ILE A 21 -14.81 4.51 6.25
N ALA A 22 -13.73 5.05 6.84
CA ALA A 22 -13.56 5.14 8.29
C ALA A 22 -14.76 5.83 8.96
N HIS A 23 -15.23 6.95 8.38
CA HIS A 23 -16.40 7.65 8.88
C HIS A 23 -17.68 6.78 8.85
N ARG A 24 -17.91 6.05 7.76
CA ARG A 24 -19.07 5.13 7.64
C ARG A 24 -18.99 3.96 8.62
N LEU A 25 -17.79 3.42 8.85
CA LEU A 25 -17.57 2.35 9.84
C LEU A 25 -17.75 2.89 11.27
N ARG A 26 -17.32 4.12 11.55
CA ARG A 26 -17.60 4.79 12.84
C ARG A 26 -19.10 4.96 13.08
N GLN A 27 -19.86 5.36 12.06
CA GLN A 27 -21.31 5.44 12.15
C GLN A 27 -21.97 4.08 12.41
N ALA A 28 -21.46 3.01 11.78
CA ALA A 28 -21.94 1.65 12.02
C ALA A 28 -21.60 1.18 13.46
N ALA A 29 -20.38 1.45 13.93
CA ALA A 29 -19.96 1.16 15.30
C ALA A 29 -20.84 1.88 16.33
N GLY A 30 -21.17 3.16 16.09
CA GLY A 30 -22.11 3.92 16.92
C GLY A 30 -23.54 3.36 16.95
N LYS A 31 -23.89 2.48 16.00
CA LYS A 31 -25.16 1.72 15.95
C LYS A 31 -25.02 0.28 16.45
N GLY A 32 -23.88 -0.07 17.05
CA GLY A 32 -23.64 -1.41 17.63
C GLY A 32 -22.93 -2.41 16.72
N ALA A 33 -22.42 -1.98 15.55
CA ALA A 33 -21.58 -2.87 14.74
C ALA A 33 -20.26 -3.18 15.48
N ALA A 34 -19.84 -4.45 15.46
CA ALA A 34 -18.57 -4.87 16.03
C ALA A 34 -17.48 -4.80 14.95
N ILE A 35 -16.53 -3.88 15.13
CA ILE A 35 -15.38 -3.69 14.25
C ILE A 35 -14.18 -4.43 14.82
N SER A 36 -13.56 -5.28 14.04
CA SER A 36 -12.38 -6.07 14.40
C SER A 36 -11.23 -5.75 13.45
N VAL A 37 -9.98 -5.90 13.93
CA VAL A 37 -8.79 -5.56 13.14
C VAL A 37 -7.72 -6.65 13.24
N VAL A 38 -7.02 -6.88 12.12
CA VAL A 38 -5.73 -7.59 12.07
C VAL A 38 -4.71 -6.62 11.49
N ASN A 39 -3.70 -6.24 12.25
CA ASN A 39 -2.79 -5.16 11.86
C ASN A 39 -1.44 -5.28 12.58
N PRO A 40 -0.35 -4.62 12.14
CA PRO A 40 0.89 -4.58 12.90
C PRO A 40 0.93 -3.48 13.96
N PHE A 41 -0.08 -2.60 14.00
CA PHE A 41 -0.21 -1.53 14.99
C PHE A 41 -1.67 -1.28 15.36
N ASP A 42 -1.88 -0.76 16.56
CA ASP A 42 -3.17 -0.37 17.14
C ASP A 42 -3.36 1.16 17.11
N ASP A 43 -3.56 1.73 15.91
CA ASP A 43 -3.83 3.15 15.75
C ASP A 43 -5.24 3.51 16.23
N ASN A 44 -5.41 4.72 16.77
CA ASN A 44 -6.72 5.23 17.16
C ASN A 44 -7.58 5.55 15.94
N TRP A 45 -8.56 4.70 15.64
CA TRP A 45 -9.50 4.90 14.53
C TRP A 45 -10.69 5.81 14.86
N HIS A 46 -10.68 6.43 16.03
CA HIS A 46 -11.76 7.26 16.56
C HIS A 46 -13.12 6.53 16.61
N MET A 47 -13.08 5.21 16.80
CA MET A 47 -14.24 4.34 16.98
C MET A 47 -13.87 3.19 17.92
N ALA A 48 -14.88 2.57 18.54
CA ALA A 48 -14.66 1.38 19.35
C ALA A 48 -14.26 0.19 18.46
N ILE A 49 -13.16 -0.46 18.82
CA ILE A 49 -12.69 -1.69 18.18
C ILE A 49 -13.00 -2.85 19.15
N ALA A 50 -13.84 -3.78 18.71
CA ALA A 50 -14.31 -4.90 19.52
C ALA A 50 -13.21 -5.93 19.76
N HIS A 51 -12.46 -6.28 18.71
CA HIS A 51 -11.39 -7.28 18.77
C HIS A 51 -10.19 -6.85 17.94
N LYS A 52 -9.00 -7.16 18.44
CA LYS A 52 -7.72 -6.79 17.81
C LYS A 52 -6.84 -8.03 17.75
N PHE A 53 -6.17 -8.23 16.62
CA PHE A 53 -5.06 -9.16 16.48
C PHE A 53 -3.86 -8.35 15.98
N ILE A 54 -2.99 -7.95 16.90
CA ILE A 54 -1.81 -7.14 16.61
C ILE A 54 -0.61 -8.09 16.45
N SER A 55 -0.02 -8.13 15.25
CA SER A 55 1.06 -9.05 14.90
C SER A 55 2.05 -8.42 13.94
N ALA A 56 3.33 -8.77 14.04
CA ALA A 56 4.36 -8.27 13.13
C ALA A 56 4.01 -8.62 11.67
N PRO A 57 4.46 -7.83 10.67
CA PRO A 57 4.07 -8.05 9.27
C PRO A 57 4.29 -9.49 8.78
N HIS A 58 5.46 -10.06 9.06
CA HIS A 58 5.80 -11.44 8.68
C HIS A 58 4.88 -12.50 9.32
N ALA A 59 4.23 -12.19 10.44
CA ALA A 59 3.32 -13.08 11.17
C ALA A 59 1.84 -12.85 10.83
N MET A 60 1.49 -11.85 10.01
CA MET A 60 0.09 -11.53 9.70
C MET A 60 -0.63 -12.68 8.97
N THR A 61 0.07 -13.45 8.14
CA THR A 61 -0.52 -14.63 7.48
C THR A 61 -0.78 -15.76 8.46
N ALA A 62 0.08 -15.95 9.48
CA ALA A 62 -0.15 -16.89 10.57
C ALA A 62 -1.39 -16.47 11.40
N ALA A 63 -1.44 -15.20 11.80
CA ALA A 63 -2.56 -14.64 12.56
C ALA A 63 -3.90 -14.82 11.83
N LEU A 64 -3.94 -14.55 10.52
CA LEU A 64 -5.15 -14.74 9.72
C LEU A 64 -5.50 -16.23 9.55
N ALA A 65 -4.52 -17.11 9.43
CA ALA A 65 -4.73 -18.55 9.40
C ALA A 65 -5.34 -19.07 10.71
N GLU A 66 -4.89 -18.58 11.88
CA GLU A 66 -5.51 -18.92 13.18
C GLU A 66 -6.99 -18.51 13.24
N ILE A 67 -7.35 -17.35 12.68
CA ILE A 67 -8.75 -16.91 12.62
C ILE A 67 -9.56 -17.82 11.68
N VAL A 68 -8.98 -18.24 10.55
CA VAL A 68 -9.62 -19.19 9.62
C VAL A 68 -9.89 -20.53 10.32
N GLU A 69 -8.91 -21.07 11.04
CA GLU A 69 -9.07 -22.34 11.76
C GLU A 69 -10.09 -22.22 12.89
N ALA A 70 -10.06 -21.14 13.68
CA ALA A 70 -11.11 -20.87 14.67
C ALA A 70 -12.51 -20.70 14.03
N ALA A 71 -12.59 -20.20 12.80
CA ALA A 71 -13.84 -20.11 12.05
C ALA A 71 -14.30 -21.47 11.49
N ARG A 72 -13.43 -22.47 11.37
CA ARG A 72 -13.80 -23.82 10.92
C ARG A 72 -14.07 -24.78 12.06
N ALA A 73 -13.39 -24.58 13.18
CA ALA A 73 -13.54 -25.40 14.38
C ALA A 73 -14.99 -25.42 14.90
N SER A 74 -15.37 -26.58 15.45
CA SER A 74 -16.47 -26.71 16.40
C SER A 74 -16.10 -25.97 17.71
N ALA A 75 -17.10 -25.63 18.53
CA ALA A 75 -16.94 -24.73 19.69
C ALA A 75 -15.89 -25.14 20.75
N ASP A 76 -15.28 -26.33 20.63
CA ASP A 76 -14.41 -26.95 21.64
C ASP A 76 -12.90 -26.98 21.27
N GLU A 77 -12.47 -26.50 20.10
CA GLU A 77 -11.03 -26.49 19.75
C GLU A 77 -10.34 -25.14 20.07
N PRO A 78 -9.11 -25.18 20.63
CA PRO A 78 -8.42 -23.98 21.08
C PRO A 78 -7.75 -23.22 19.92
N GLY A 79 -8.43 -22.21 19.41
CA GLY A 79 -7.77 -21.06 18.76
C GLY A 79 -7.23 -20.10 19.82
N GLY A 80 -6.25 -19.26 19.47
CA GLY A 80 -5.84 -18.14 20.34
C GLY A 80 -7.04 -17.25 20.70
N GLU A 81 -7.06 -16.68 21.90
CA GLU A 81 -8.23 -15.95 22.43
C GLU A 81 -8.72 -14.85 21.47
N ALA A 82 -7.79 -14.11 20.85
CA ALA A 82 -8.10 -13.09 19.86
C ALA A 82 -8.71 -13.70 18.57
N ALA A 83 -8.15 -14.79 18.08
CA ALA A 83 -8.59 -15.46 16.86
C ALA A 83 -10.03 -16.00 17.00
N ALA A 84 -10.29 -16.68 18.11
CA ALA A 84 -11.61 -17.22 18.46
C ALA A 84 -12.67 -16.11 18.57
N LYS A 85 -12.35 -14.98 19.21
CA LYS A 85 -13.25 -13.83 19.33
C LYS A 85 -13.59 -13.21 17.97
N ILE A 86 -12.60 -13.01 17.09
CA ILE A 86 -12.83 -12.46 15.75
C ILE A 86 -13.69 -13.42 14.91
N ALA A 87 -13.36 -14.72 14.92
CA ALA A 87 -14.12 -15.73 14.19
C ALA A 87 -15.58 -15.83 14.66
N ALA A 88 -15.80 -15.87 15.98
CA ALA A 88 -17.13 -15.91 16.59
C ALA A 88 -17.94 -14.64 16.27
N SER A 89 -17.30 -13.46 16.35
CA SER A 89 -17.89 -12.18 15.98
C SER A 89 -18.41 -12.20 14.54
N LEU A 90 -17.60 -12.64 13.57
CA LEU A 90 -17.98 -12.72 12.16
C LEU A 90 -19.12 -13.72 11.91
N LYS A 91 -19.10 -14.90 12.54
CA LYS A 91 -20.16 -15.92 12.43
C LYS A 91 -21.50 -15.44 12.98
N ALA A 92 -21.48 -14.60 14.01
CA ALA A 92 -22.69 -14.10 14.66
C ALA A 92 -23.37 -12.95 13.89
N GLY A 93 -22.75 -12.41 12.83
CA GLY A 93 -23.27 -11.27 12.07
C GLY A 93 -24.28 -11.66 11.00
N GLN A 94 -25.30 -10.83 10.82
CA GLN A 94 -26.22 -10.92 9.68
C GLN A 94 -25.62 -10.28 8.42
N TYR A 95 -24.81 -9.23 8.60
CA TYR A 95 -24.19 -8.44 7.53
C TYR A 95 -22.69 -8.30 7.81
N SER A 96 -21.97 -9.42 7.68
CA SER A 96 -20.53 -9.51 7.92
C SER A 96 -19.72 -9.13 6.68
N ALA A 97 -18.65 -8.35 6.87
CA ALA A 97 -17.69 -8.02 5.81
C ALA A 97 -16.24 -8.16 6.27
N ILE A 98 -15.38 -8.58 5.35
CA ILE A 98 -13.93 -8.66 5.52
C ILE A 98 -13.30 -7.75 4.47
N PHE A 99 -12.45 -6.82 4.90
CA PHE A 99 -11.80 -5.85 4.03
C PHE A 99 -10.28 -5.95 4.13
N LEU A 100 -9.60 -6.10 2.98
CA LEU A 100 -8.15 -5.95 2.86
C LEU A 100 -7.84 -4.48 2.61
N GLY A 101 -7.04 -3.87 3.48
CA GLY A 101 -6.59 -2.48 3.36
C GLY A 101 -5.28 -2.34 2.59
N ASN A 102 -4.71 -1.13 2.59
CA ASN A 102 -3.51 -0.81 1.81
C ASN A 102 -2.30 -1.62 2.27
N LEU A 103 -2.07 -1.70 3.58
CA LEU A 103 -0.94 -2.44 4.15
C LEU A 103 -1.02 -3.95 3.83
N ALA A 104 -2.22 -4.53 3.78
CA ALA A 104 -2.40 -5.91 3.33
C ALA A 104 -2.14 -6.09 1.82
N GLN A 105 -2.53 -5.11 0.99
CA GLN A 105 -2.28 -5.10 -0.45
C GLN A 105 -0.80 -4.91 -0.80
N HIS A 106 -0.07 -4.12 0.00
CA HIS A 106 1.37 -3.88 -0.15
C HIS A 106 2.26 -5.00 0.40
N HIS A 107 1.68 -5.91 1.19
CA HIS A 107 2.42 -6.97 1.85
C HIS A 107 3.06 -7.94 0.82
N PRO A 108 4.30 -8.43 1.03
CA PRO A 108 4.93 -9.40 0.11
C PRO A 108 4.14 -10.69 -0.07
N GLN A 109 3.34 -11.06 0.93
CA GLN A 109 2.41 -12.20 0.89
C GLN A 109 0.95 -11.76 0.68
N ALA A 110 0.69 -10.65 -0.03
CA ALA A 110 -0.65 -10.13 -0.28
C ALA A 110 -1.59 -11.18 -0.90
N ALA A 111 -1.09 -12.01 -1.83
CA ALA A 111 -1.86 -13.10 -2.42
C ALA A 111 -2.29 -14.16 -1.37
N GLN A 112 -1.43 -14.44 -0.38
CA GLN A 112 -1.75 -15.36 0.71
C GLN A 112 -2.72 -14.74 1.70
N LEU A 113 -2.56 -13.46 2.06
CA LEU A 113 -3.54 -12.74 2.88
C LEU A 113 -4.92 -12.72 2.20
N HIS A 114 -4.96 -12.49 0.89
CA HIS A 114 -6.18 -12.55 0.10
C HIS A 114 -6.81 -13.94 0.11
N TRP A 115 -6.01 -14.98 -0.11
CA TRP A 115 -6.49 -16.36 -0.03
C TRP A 115 -7.08 -16.70 1.34
N LEU A 116 -6.38 -16.41 2.43
CA LEU A 116 -6.87 -16.68 3.78
C LEU A 116 -8.12 -15.85 4.11
N ALA A 117 -8.19 -14.58 3.69
CA ALA A 117 -9.39 -13.77 3.85
C ALA A 117 -10.58 -14.35 3.07
N GLN A 118 -10.35 -14.92 1.87
CA GLN A 118 -11.37 -15.66 1.13
C GLN A 118 -11.82 -16.92 1.87
N GLN A 119 -10.90 -17.70 2.43
CA GLN A 119 -11.25 -18.88 3.21
C GLN A 119 -12.06 -18.52 4.46
N LEU A 120 -11.70 -17.41 5.12
CA LEU A 120 -12.45 -16.89 6.27
C LEU A 120 -13.84 -16.42 5.86
N ALA A 121 -13.96 -15.71 4.74
CA ALA A 121 -15.24 -15.29 4.18
C ALA A 121 -16.16 -16.49 3.90
N GLN A 122 -15.61 -17.56 3.32
CA GLN A 122 -16.34 -18.82 3.08
C GLN A 122 -16.77 -19.49 4.39
N ALA A 123 -15.90 -19.57 5.40
CA ALA A 123 -16.20 -20.21 6.68
C ALA A 123 -17.21 -19.44 7.53
N THR A 124 -17.33 -18.13 7.33
CA THR A 124 -18.19 -17.24 8.14
C THR A 124 -19.43 -16.73 7.41
N GLY A 125 -19.50 -16.90 6.08
CA GLY A 125 -20.53 -16.29 5.24
C GLY A 125 -20.35 -14.78 5.01
N ALA A 126 -19.23 -14.20 5.44
CA ALA A 126 -18.94 -12.78 5.25
C ALA A 126 -18.66 -12.43 3.78
N THR A 127 -18.90 -11.17 3.41
CA THR A 127 -18.53 -10.65 2.09
C THR A 127 -17.08 -10.15 2.10
N LEU A 128 -16.25 -10.62 1.16
CA LEU A 128 -14.87 -10.17 0.99
C LEU A 128 -14.77 -8.95 0.06
N GLY A 129 -14.06 -7.92 0.50
CA GLY A 129 -13.78 -6.71 -0.26
C GLY A 129 -12.35 -6.20 -0.10
N PHE A 130 -11.99 -5.25 -0.96
CA PHE A 130 -10.76 -4.48 -0.86
C PHE A 130 -11.10 -3.02 -0.57
N LEU A 131 -10.28 -2.38 0.24
CA LEU A 131 -10.23 -0.92 0.33
C LEU A 131 -9.14 -0.49 -0.64
N GLY A 132 -9.51 -0.17 -1.88
CA GLY A 132 -8.55 0.03 -2.97
C GLY A 132 -7.47 1.07 -2.64
N GLU A 133 -6.23 0.76 -3.00
CA GLU A 133 -5.04 1.55 -2.71
C GLU A 133 -5.08 2.98 -3.27
N ALA A 134 -5.51 3.13 -4.53
CA ALA A 134 -5.49 4.39 -5.25
C ALA A 134 -6.86 4.70 -5.88
N ALA A 135 -7.04 5.97 -6.27
CA ALA A 135 -8.31 6.50 -6.76
C ALA A 135 -8.88 5.77 -8.00
N ASN A 136 -8.03 5.09 -8.78
CA ASN A 136 -8.43 4.44 -10.04
C ASN A 136 -7.82 3.04 -10.25
N SER A 137 -7.44 2.32 -9.18
CA SER A 137 -6.85 0.97 -9.32
C SER A 137 -7.80 0.00 -10.05
N VAL A 138 -9.10 0.06 -9.76
CA VAL A 138 -10.13 -0.75 -10.45
C VAL A 138 -10.19 -0.38 -11.93
N GLY A 139 -10.18 0.91 -12.26
CA GLY A 139 -10.17 1.36 -13.65
C GLY A 139 -8.92 0.94 -14.42
N ALA A 140 -7.75 0.98 -13.78
CA ALA A 140 -6.50 0.49 -14.36
C ALA A 140 -6.57 -1.02 -14.65
N HIS A 141 -7.11 -1.82 -13.74
CA HIS A 141 -7.29 -3.26 -13.97
C HIS A 141 -8.25 -3.55 -15.13
N LEU A 142 -9.38 -2.82 -15.20
CA LEU A 142 -10.34 -2.94 -16.31
C LEU A 142 -9.75 -2.48 -17.66
N ALA A 143 -8.87 -1.49 -17.64
CA ALA A 143 -8.13 -1.05 -18.83
C ALA A 143 -7.04 -2.05 -19.26
N GLY A 144 -6.80 -3.11 -18.48
CA GLY A 144 -5.74 -4.07 -18.78
C GLY A 144 -4.35 -3.59 -18.43
N ALA A 145 -4.20 -2.63 -17.51
CA ALA A 145 -2.91 -2.21 -16.96
C ALA A 145 -2.37 -3.26 -15.97
N THR A 146 -2.26 -4.50 -16.44
CA THR A 146 -1.77 -5.66 -15.73
C THR A 146 -0.81 -6.42 -16.66
N PRO A 147 0.11 -7.24 -16.12
CA PRO A 147 0.96 -8.06 -16.96
C PRO A 147 0.19 -9.14 -17.74
N PHE A 148 -1.08 -9.37 -17.44
CA PHE A 148 -1.91 -10.42 -18.01
C PHE A 148 -3.18 -9.84 -18.62
N HIS A 149 -3.11 -9.36 -19.87
CA HIS A 149 -4.26 -8.78 -20.57
C HIS A 149 -4.35 -9.28 -22.02
N ARG A 150 -5.57 -9.57 -22.50
CA ARG A 150 -5.86 -10.05 -23.88
C ARG A 150 -4.93 -11.20 -24.34
N GLY A 151 -4.61 -12.13 -23.44
CA GLY A 151 -3.74 -13.29 -23.71
C GLY A 151 -2.23 -13.02 -23.60
N ALA A 152 -1.80 -11.77 -23.46
CA ALA A 152 -0.42 -11.43 -23.18
C ALA A 152 0.00 -11.92 -21.78
N ARG A 153 1.28 -12.29 -21.63
CA ARG A 153 1.91 -12.65 -20.36
C ARG A 153 3.24 -11.91 -20.21
N GLY A 154 3.17 -10.73 -19.61
CA GLY A 154 4.33 -9.94 -19.23
C GLY A 154 4.85 -10.29 -17.84
N LEU A 155 5.83 -9.52 -17.39
CA LEU A 155 6.37 -9.57 -16.04
C LEU A 155 5.60 -8.59 -15.15
N ASP A 156 5.35 -8.96 -13.90
CA ASP A 156 4.91 -8.01 -12.88
C ASP A 156 6.06 -7.06 -12.47
N ALA A 157 5.73 -6.00 -11.73
CA ALA A 157 6.70 -4.99 -11.32
C ALA A 157 7.88 -5.57 -10.50
N ALA A 158 7.62 -6.53 -9.62
CA ALA A 158 8.66 -7.14 -8.78
C ALA A 158 9.64 -7.98 -9.62
N ALA A 159 9.13 -8.72 -10.60
CA ALA A 159 9.92 -9.48 -11.57
C ALA A 159 10.70 -8.55 -12.50
N MET A 160 10.09 -7.48 -13.02
CA MET A 160 10.78 -6.47 -13.84
C MET A 160 11.95 -5.82 -13.09
N LEU A 161 11.81 -5.61 -11.78
CA LEU A 161 12.88 -5.05 -10.93
C LEU A 161 13.94 -6.08 -10.51
N LYS A 162 13.74 -7.38 -10.77
CA LYS A 162 14.70 -8.45 -10.41
C LYS A 162 15.79 -8.61 -11.44
N GLU A 163 15.43 -8.43 -12.69
CA GLU A 163 16.33 -8.65 -13.82
C GLU A 163 16.52 -7.34 -14.59
N PRO A 164 17.73 -7.05 -15.08
CA PRO A 164 17.97 -5.86 -15.89
C PRO A 164 17.00 -5.77 -17.06
N ARG A 165 16.41 -4.60 -17.27
CA ARG A 165 15.58 -4.28 -18.45
C ARG A 165 16.31 -3.23 -19.27
N LYS A 166 16.28 -3.38 -20.59
CA LYS A 166 16.91 -2.40 -21.50
C LYS A 166 16.20 -1.05 -21.46
N ALA A 167 14.87 -1.08 -21.40
CA ALA A 167 14.06 0.12 -21.45
C ALA A 167 12.96 0.14 -20.38
N TRP A 168 12.66 1.33 -19.86
CA TRP A 168 11.53 1.58 -18.97
C TRP A 168 10.67 2.73 -19.48
N LEU A 169 9.34 2.57 -19.39
CA LEU A 169 8.35 3.62 -19.59
C LEU A 169 7.59 3.79 -18.27
N LEU A 170 7.91 4.85 -17.53
CA LEU A 170 7.27 5.18 -16.27
C LEU A 170 6.16 6.19 -16.52
N LEU A 171 4.93 5.88 -16.13
CA LEU A 171 3.79 6.78 -16.25
C LEU A 171 3.29 7.17 -14.86
N GLY A 172 3.44 8.44 -14.51
CA GLY A 172 2.95 9.00 -13.25
C GLY A 172 3.56 8.37 -12.00
N SER A 173 4.74 7.72 -12.12
CA SER A 173 5.41 7.01 -11.03
C SER A 173 6.72 7.70 -10.65
N GLU A 174 6.85 8.00 -9.36
CA GLU A 174 8.08 8.44 -8.70
C GLU A 174 8.70 7.21 -8.02
N ILE A 175 9.35 6.35 -8.81
CA ILE A 175 9.88 5.04 -8.39
C ILE A 175 10.80 5.11 -7.16
N GLU A 176 11.45 6.26 -6.95
CA GLU A 176 12.25 6.57 -5.76
C GLU A 176 11.44 6.60 -4.44
N LEU A 177 10.10 6.68 -4.52
CA LEU A 177 9.16 6.77 -3.40
C LEU A 177 8.06 5.70 -3.51
N ASP A 178 7.54 5.44 -4.71
CA ASP A 178 6.36 4.59 -4.93
C ASP A 178 6.69 3.08 -4.92
N ALA A 179 7.96 2.71 -5.08
CA ALA A 179 8.36 1.31 -5.13
C ALA A 179 8.36 0.66 -3.74
N TYR A 180 8.03 -0.64 -3.70
CA TYR A 180 8.19 -1.48 -2.50
C TYR A 180 9.58 -1.35 -1.88
N ASN A 181 10.62 -1.43 -2.72
CA ASN A 181 12.03 -1.25 -2.34
C ASN A 181 12.63 -0.17 -3.28
N PRO A 182 12.64 1.10 -2.84
CA PRO A 182 13.07 2.23 -3.69
C PRO A 182 14.54 2.12 -4.07
N LYS A 183 15.39 1.56 -3.22
CA LYS A 183 16.81 1.34 -3.53
C LYS A 183 17.01 0.41 -4.72
N ARG A 184 16.40 -0.77 -4.69
CA ARG A 184 16.46 -1.72 -5.81
C ARG A 184 15.86 -1.13 -7.07
N ALA A 185 14.80 -0.35 -6.92
CA ALA A 185 14.14 0.26 -8.05
C ALA A 185 15.00 1.36 -8.71
N MET A 186 15.66 2.19 -7.90
CA MET A 186 16.66 3.16 -8.37
C MET A 186 17.83 2.47 -9.07
N ALA A 187 18.37 1.39 -8.51
CA ALA A 187 19.44 0.61 -9.15
C ALA A 187 18.99 0.04 -10.51
N ALA A 188 17.75 -0.46 -10.60
CA ALA A 188 17.19 -0.95 -11.86
C ALA A 188 17.08 0.16 -12.91
N MET A 189 16.61 1.36 -12.54
CA MET A 189 16.54 2.50 -13.47
C MET A 189 17.93 2.94 -13.94
N GLN A 190 18.90 3.01 -13.02
CA GLN A 190 20.28 3.42 -13.33
C GLN A 190 21.02 2.41 -14.21
N SER A 191 20.65 1.12 -14.13
CA SER A 191 21.23 0.06 -14.95
C SER A 191 20.62 -0.06 -16.35
N ALA A 192 19.49 0.61 -16.61
CA ALA A 192 18.79 0.51 -17.89
C ALA A 192 19.43 1.38 -18.98
N GLU A 193 19.40 0.89 -20.22
CA GLU A 193 19.92 1.62 -21.39
C GLU A 193 19.06 2.85 -21.73
N PHE A 194 17.76 2.80 -21.43
CA PHE A 194 16.84 3.89 -21.73
C PHE A 194 15.68 3.96 -20.73
N VAL A 195 15.35 5.16 -20.26
CA VAL A 195 14.27 5.37 -19.29
C VAL A 195 13.50 6.62 -19.68
N VAL A 196 12.20 6.46 -19.90
CA VAL A 196 11.27 7.55 -20.20
C VAL A 196 10.33 7.73 -19.02
N ALA A 197 10.23 8.94 -18.49
CA ALA A 197 9.30 9.28 -17.41
C ALA A 197 8.23 10.27 -17.90
N LEU A 198 6.97 9.86 -17.90
CA LEU A 198 5.81 10.71 -18.14
C LEU A 198 5.32 11.21 -16.78
N SER A 199 5.53 12.50 -16.47
CA SER A 199 5.17 13.05 -15.15
C SER A 199 4.56 14.45 -15.26
N ALA A 200 3.67 14.76 -14.32
CA ALA A 200 3.11 16.10 -14.14
C ALA A 200 4.04 17.04 -13.35
N TYR A 201 5.01 16.47 -12.62
CA TYR A 201 5.90 17.23 -11.76
C TYR A 201 7.37 16.89 -12.03
N ARG A 202 8.26 17.84 -11.71
CA ARG A 202 9.68 17.53 -11.59
C ARG A 202 9.92 16.74 -10.30
N HIS A 203 10.69 15.66 -10.38
CA HIS A 203 11.08 14.80 -9.26
C HIS A 203 12.46 14.16 -9.52
N ARG A 204 12.86 13.13 -8.75
CA ARG A 204 14.20 12.54 -8.85
C ARG A 204 14.42 11.74 -10.13
N ALA A 205 13.41 11.59 -10.99
CA ALA A 205 13.59 11.12 -12.37
C ALA A 205 14.70 11.85 -13.12
N THR A 206 14.99 13.12 -12.81
CA THR A 206 16.13 13.81 -13.43
C THR A 206 17.48 13.15 -13.19
N ALA A 207 17.59 12.24 -12.20
CA ALA A 207 18.82 11.51 -11.89
C ALA A 207 18.92 10.14 -12.58
N TYR A 208 17.84 9.64 -13.20
CA TYR A 208 17.82 8.29 -13.78
C TYR A 208 17.06 8.18 -15.12
N ALA A 209 16.24 9.16 -15.48
CA ALA A 209 15.50 9.19 -16.74
C ALA A 209 16.32 9.85 -17.84
N HIS A 210 16.33 9.23 -19.01
CA HIS A 210 16.95 9.76 -20.22
C HIS A 210 16.04 10.79 -20.89
N VAL A 211 14.72 10.62 -20.78
CA VAL A 211 13.71 11.53 -21.30
C VAL A 211 12.63 11.75 -20.24
N MET A 212 12.25 13.00 -20.02
CA MET A 212 11.07 13.36 -19.23
C MET A 212 10.03 14.02 -20.13
N LEU A 213 8.84 13.45 -20.20
CA LEU A 213 7.72 13.95 -21.00
C LEU A 213 6.66 14.56 -20.06
N PRO A 214 6.35 15.86 -20.17
CA PRO A 214 5.38 16.51 -19.31
C PRO A 214 3.94 16.06 -19.63
N VAL A 215 3.24 15.49 -18.65
CA VAL A 215 1.83 15.10 -18.79
C VAL A 215 0.91 15.90 -17.87
N ALA A 216 -0.31 16.13 -18.32
CA ALA A 216 -1.30 16.90 -17.56
C ALA A 216 -1.87 16.08 -16.37
N PRO A 217 -1.99 16.66 -15.15
CA PRO A 217 -2.73 16.07 -14.05
C PRO A 217 -4.24 16.05 -14.32
N PHE A 218 -5.00 15.33 -13.49
CA PHE A 218 -6.45 15.17 -13.69
C PHE A 218 -7.23 16.50 -13.73
N SER A 219 -6.73 17.55 -13.08
CA SER A 219 -7.33 18.88 -13.08
C SER A 219 -7.28 19.59 -14.44
N GLU A 220 -6.40 19.15 -15.35
CA GLU A 220 -6.12 19.76 -16.65
C GLU A 220 -6.60 18.93 -17.85
N THR A 221 -7.11 17.72 -17.60
CA THR A 221 -7.56 16.80 -18.66
C THR A 221 -8.92 16.19 -18.32
N SER A 222 -9.69 15.82 -19.33
CA SER A 222 -10.84 14.94 -19.18
C SER A 222 -10.40 13.49 -18.89
N GLY A 223 -11.29 12.74 -18.25
CA GLY A 223 -11.08 11.33 -17.94
C GLY A 223 -12.22 10.71 -17.15
N THR A 224 -12.08 9.42 -16.83
CA THR A 224 -13.01 8.68 -15.99
C THR A 224 -12.23 7.89 -14.95
N PHE A 225 -12.61 8.03 -13.68
CA PHE A 225 -12.15 7.16 -12.61
C PHE A 225 -13.21 6.11 -12.26
N ILE A 226 -12.76 4.90 -11.96
CA ILE A 226 -13.60 3.81 -11.46
C ILE A 226 -13.14 3.53 -10.04
N ASN A 227 -14.00 3.84 -9.08
CA ASN A 227 -13.67 3.73 -7.66
C ASN A 227 -13.72 2.27 -7.17
N THR A 228 -13.42 2.06 -5.88
CA THR A 228 -13.36 0.73 -5.25
C THR A 228 -14.69 -0.05 -5.22
N GLU A 229 -15.83 0.60 -5.45
CA GLU A 229 -17.14 -0.07 -5.58
C GLU A 229 -17.51 -0.33 -7.06
N GLY A 230 -16.60 -0.07 -8.00
CA GLY A 230 -16.82 -0.26 -9.43
C GLY A 230 -17.65 0.86 -10.08
N ARG A 231 -17.83 2.01 -9.42
CA ARG A 231 -18.58 3.14 -9.99
C ARG A 231 -17.68 4.00 -10.86
N ALA A 232 -18.04 4.11 -12.13
CA ALA A 232 -17.42 5.06 -13.06
C ALA A 232 -17.87 6.50 -12.77
N GLN A 233 -16.90 7.42 -12.76
CA GLN A 233 -17.07 8.84 -12.49
C GLN A 233 -16.26 9.63 -13.53
N THR A 234 -16.96 10.19 -14.51
CA THR A 234 -16.35 11.00 -15.58
C THR A 234 -16.20 12.45 -15.15
N PHE A 235 -15.11 13.08 -15.54
CA PHE A 235 -14.79 14.46 -15.25
C PHE A 235 -14.15 15.16 -16.46
N ASN A 236 -14.24 16.49 -16.45
CA ASN A 236 -13.56 17.36 -17.41
C ASN A 236 -12.40 18.08 -16.71
N GLY A 237 -11.43 18.55 -17.49
CA GLY A 237 -10.43 19.48 -17.00
C GLY A 237 -11.11 20.75 -16.47
N VAL A 238 -10.70 21.21 -15.29
CA VAL A 238 -11.24 22.41 -14.63
C VAL A 238 -10.38 23.65 -14.90
N VAL A 239 -9.16 23.45 -15.40
CA VAL A 239 -8.24 24.51 -15.84
C VAL A 239 -7.57 24.12 -17.16
N ALA A 240 -7.02 25.09 -17.87
CA ALA A 240 -6.26 24.83 -19.10
C ALA A 240 -4.94 24.11 -18.77
N PRO A 241 -4.46 23.21 -19.66
CA PRO A 241 -3.16 22.56 -19.49
C PRO A 241 -2.02 23.57 -19.31
N LEU A 242 -1.13 23.31 -18.36
CA LEU A 242 0.00 24.18 -18.07
C LEU A 242 1.12 24.02 -19.09
N GLY A 243 1.47 25.10 -19.77
CA GLY A 243 2.60 25.14 -20.71
C GLY A 243 2.44 24.13 -21.85
N GLU A 244 3.42 23.24 -22.02
CA GLU A 244 3.44 22.23 -23.08
C GLU A 244 2.90 20.86 -22.64
N THR A 245 2.28 20.76 -21.46
CA THR A 245 1.72 19.49 -20.99
C THR A 245 0.69 18.96 -21.99
N ARG A 246 0.62 17.63 -22.07
CA ARG A 246 -0.41 16.92 -22.84
C ARG A 246 -1.04 15.85 -21.95
N PRO A 247 -2.33 15.50 -22.15
CA PRO A 247 -2.90 14.33 -21.50
C PRO A 247 -2.05 13.08 -21.79
N ALA A 248 -1.78 12.27 -20.77
CA ALA A 248 -0.89 11.10 -20.89
C ALA A 248 -1.32 10.16 -22.02
N TRP A 249 -2.63 9.93 -22.20
CA TRP A 249 -3.15 9.10 -23.29
C TRP A 249 -2.78 9.64 -24.67
N LYS A 250 -2.70 10.97 -24.87
CA LYS A 250 -2.28 11.56 -26.16
C LYS A 250 -0.80 11.32 -26.41
N VAL A 251 0.02 11.39 -25.37
CA VAL A 251 1.47 11.09 -25.47
C VAL A 251 1.64 9.63 -25.85
N LEU A 252 0.99 8.69 -25.15
CA LEU A 252 1.03 7.26 -25.46
C LEU A 252 0.52 6.97 -26.88
N ARG A 253 -0.56 7.65 -27.29
CA ARG A 253 -1.10 7.58 -28.64
C ARG A 253 -0.07 7.95 -29.71
N VAL A 254 0.59 9.09 -29.55
CA VAL A 254 1.60 9.55 -30.50
C VAL A 254 2.81 8.60 -30.50
N LEU A 255 3.22 8.09 -29.34
CA LEU A 255 4.29 7.10 -29.26
C LEU A 255 3.94 5.81 -30.01
N GLY A 256 2.71 5.30 -29.86
CA GLY A 256 2.23 4.14 -30.61
C GLY A 256 2.30 4.37 -32.12
N ASN A 257 1.83 5.52 -32.60
CA ASN A 257 1.89 5.90 -34.02
C ASN A 257 3.33 6.01 -34.54
N LEU A 258 4.25 6.61 -33.77
CA LEU A 258 5.66 6.75 -34.15
C LEU A 258 6.38 5.39 -34.20
N LEU A 259 5.94 4.42 -33.39
CA LEU A 259 6.43 3.05 -33.41
C LEU A 259 5.78 2.18 -34.49
N GLY A 260 4.81 2.73 -35.25
CA GLY A 260 4.08 1.99 -36.28
C GLY A 260 3.17 0.90 -35.71
N LEU A 261 2.65 1.08 -34.49
CA LEU A 261 1.72 0.17 -33.87
C LEU A 261 0.27 0.50 -34.27
N ASP A 262 -0.52 -0.54 -34.53
CA ASP A 262 -1.95 -0.41 -34.81
C ASP A 262 -2.75 -0.05 -33.53
N GLY A 263 -3.96 0.49 -33.71
CA GLY A 263 -4.90 0.72 -32.61
C GLY A 263 -4.63 1.98 -31.79
N PHE A 264 -3.98 2.98 -32.37
CA PHE A 264 -3.67 4.26 -31.73
C PHE A 264 -4.33 5.48 -32.41
N ASP A 265 -5.42 5.29 -33.15
CA ASP A 265 -6.13 6.36 -33.88
C ASP A 265 -7.25 7.04 -33.06
N TYR A 266 -7.02 7.27 -31.76
CA TYR A 266 -7.99 7.95 -30.90
C TYR A 266 -7.90 9.46 -31.00
N HIS A 267 -9.04 10.16 -31.03
CA HIS A 267 -9.12 11.61 -31.07
C HIS A 267 -9.60 12.24 -29.77
N SER A 268 -10.13 11.43 -28.84
CA SER A 268 -10.68 11.91 -27.56
C SER A 268 -10.55 10.86 -26.44
N SER A 269 -10.60 11.30 -25.18
CA SER A 269 -10.64 10.41 -24.01
C SER A 269 -11.90 9.53 -24.00
N GLU A 270 -12.98 10.05 -24.56
CA GLU A 270 -14.28 9.38 -24.62
C GLU A 270 -14.22 8.18 -25.58
N GLN A 271 -13.48 8.29 -26.69
CA GLN A 271 -13.22 7.16 -27.59
C GLN A 271 -12.39 6.07 -26.91
N VAL A 272 -11.35 6.45 -26.16
CA VAL A 272 -10.55 5.49 -25.37
C VAL A 272 -11.43 4.77 -24.34
N TYR A 273 -12.24 5.52 -23.60
CA TYR A 273 -13.16 4.95 -22.61
C TYR A 273 -14.24 4.06 -23.25
N ALA A 274 -14.78 4.46 -24.41
CA ALA A 274 -15.78 3.68 -25.12
C ALA A 274 -15.24 2.32 -25.57
N GLU A 275 -13.99 2.26 -26.04
CA GLU A 275 -13.36 0.98 -26.39
C GLU A 275 -13.22 0.04 -25.19
N MET A 276 -12.96 0.58 -24.01
CA MET A 276 -12.91 -0.24 -22.79
C MET A 276 -14.25 -0.91 -22.49
N ASN A 277 -15.39 -0.46 -23.06
CA ASN A 277 -16.70 -1.08 -22.90
C ASN A 277 -17.02 -1.46 -21.44
N VAL A 278 -16.72 -0.54 -20.51
CA VAL A 278 -16.73 -0.75 -19.06
C VAL A 278 -18.07 -1.31 -18.58
N ALA A 279 -19.19 -0.85 -19.13
CA ALA A 279 -20.52 -1.32 -18.77
C ALA A 279 -20.72 -2.82 -19.03
N ALA A 280 -20.13 -3.36 -20.11
CA ALA A 280 -20.18 -4.79 -20.40
C ALA A 280 -19.17 -5.59 -19.57
N GLN A 281 -18.00 -5.02 -19.26
CA GLN A 281 -16.95 -5.70 -18.51
C GLN A 281 -17.24 -5.79 -17.00
N LEU A 282 -17.74 -4.71 -16.39
CA LEU A 282 -17.89 -4.57 -14.93
C LEU A 282 -18.60 -5.75 -14.27
N PRO A 283 -19.76 -6.25 -14.74
CA PRO A 283 -20.46 -7.36 -14.08
C PRO A 283 -19.64 -8.65 -14.04
N MET A 284 -18.76 -8.87 -15.01
CA MET A 284 -17.90 -10.06 -15.09
C MET A 284 -16.58 -9.87 -14.34
N SER A 285 -16.10 -8.63 -14.24
CA SER A 285 -14.76 -8.30 -13.72
C SER A 285 -14.75 -7.94 -12.23
N LEU A 286 -15.86 -7.50 -11.65
CA LEU A 286 -15.95 -7.19 -10.22
C LEU A 286 -16.11 -8.46 -9.37
N ASN A 287 -15.04 -9.26 -9.32
CA ASN A 287 -14.97 -10.48 -8.54
C ASN A 287 -13.69 -10.50 -7.71
N ASN A 288 -13.84 -10.54 -6.39
CA ASN A 288 -12.72 -10.63 -5.44
C ASN A 288 -12.30 -12.08 -5.17
N LYS A 289 -12.81 -13.07 -5.91
CA LYS A 289 -12.48 -14.48 -5.68
C LYS A 289 -11.21 -14.90 -6.41
N LEU A 290 -10.30 -15.53 -5.67
CA LEU A 290 -9.18 -16.28 -6.23
C LEU A 290 -9.67 -17.66 -6.70
N ALA A 291 -9.24 -18.06 -7.90
CA ALA A 291 -9.57 -19.35 -8.48
C ALA A 291 -8.82 -20.51 -7.81
N SER A 292 -7.62 -20.26 -7.30
CA SER A 292 -6.77 -21.25 -6.63
C SER A 292 -5.91 -20.60 -5.53
N ALA A 293 -5.36 -21.44 -4.65
CA ALA A 293 -4.36 -20.99 -3.68
C ALA A 293 -3.12 -20.43 -4.40
N PRO A 294 -2.41 -19.46 -3.80
CA PRO A 294 -1.16 -18.94 -4.35
C PRO A 294 -0.05 -20.01 -4.32
N VAL A 295 0.92 -19.87 -5.22
CA VAL A 295 2.05 -20.82 -5.37
C VAL A 295 2.91 -20.88 -4.10
N ASP A 296 3.11 -19.74 -3.45
CA ASP A 296 3.80 -19.63 -2.15
C ASP A 296 2.76 -19.35 -1.05
N HIS A 297 2.16 -20.44 -0.54
CA HIS A 297 1.12 -20.39 0.50
C HIS A 297 1.64 -20.77 1.89
N ALA A 298 2.95 -21.02 2.01
CA ALA A 298 3.54 -21.42 3.28
C ALA A 298 3.58 -20.22 4.23
N VAL A 299 3.05 -20.40 5.44
CA VAL A 299 3.24 -19.45 6.53
C VAL A 299 4.71 -19.47 6.91
N ARG A 300 5.38 -18.33 6.77
CA ARG A 300 6.81 -18.20 7.11
C ARG A 300 6.92 -17.74 8.56
N SER A 301 7.57 -18.55 9.40
CA SER A 301 8.00 -18.11 10.72
C SER A 301 9.40 -17.52 10.58
N GLU A 302 9.46 -16.19 10.46
CA GLU A 302 10.71 -15.45 10.44
C GLU A 302 10.94 -14.81 11.81
N THR A 303 12.21 -14.67 12.19
CA THR A 303 12.58 -14.00 13.45
C THR A 303 13.32 -12.69 13.16
N GLY A 304 13.40 -11.82 14.17
CA GLY A 304 14.05 -10.53 14.07
C GLY A 304 13.08 -9.38 13.80
N LEU A 305 13.62 -8.17 13.76
CA LEU A 305 12.84 -6.97 13.54
C LEU A 305 12.38 -6.89 12.08
N ARG A 306 11.14 -6.46 11.88
CA ARG A 306 10.60 -6.12 10.56
C ARG A 306 10.14 -4.68 10.52
N ARG A 307 10.35 -4.06 9.36
CA ARG A 307 9.81 -2.73 9.10
C ARG A 307 8.29 -2.81 8.95
N VAL A 308 7.59 -1.84 9.52
CA VAL A 308 6.21 -1.50 9.14
C VAL A 308 6.29 -0.20 8.35
N GLY A 309 6.33 -0.32 7.03
CA GLY A 309 6.44 0.80 6.10
C GLY A 309 5.09 1.24 5.55
N ASP A 310 4.22 1.79 6.40
CA ASP A 310 3.00 2.45 5.90
C ASP A 310 3.34 3.75 5.17
N VAL A 311 2.53 4.09 4.17
CA VAL A 311 2.70 5.31 3.37
C VAL A 311 1.88 6.44 4.01
N PRO A 312 2.51 7.54 4.46
CA PRO A 312 1.77 8.67 5.01
C PRO A 312 0.81 9.26 3.99
N ILE A 313 -0.34 9.78 4.45
CA ILE A 313 -1.42 10.28 3.58
C ILE A 313 -0.96 11.33 2.56
N TYR A 314 0.00 12.21 2.93
CA TYR A 314 0.54 13.22 2.02
C TYR A 314 1.80 12.80 1.27
N GLN A 315 2.14 11.51 1.34
CA GLN A 315 3.17 10.87 0.56
C GLN A 315 2.59 9.85 -0.42
N ALA A 316 1.27 9.72 -0.53
CA ALA A 316 0.61 8.70 -1.34
C ALA A 316 0.71 8.94 -2.86
N ASP A 317 0.82 10.20 -3.30
CA ASP A 317 0.90 10.53 -4.72
C ASP A 317 1.65 11.86 -4.98
N PRO A 318 2.04 12.14 -6.24
CA PRO A 318 2.80 13.34 -6.59
C PRO A 318 2.10 14.68 -6.28
N ILE A 319 0.77 14.73 -6.25
CA ILE A 319 -0.03 15.93 -5.99
C ILE A 319 0.03 16.25 -4.50
N VAL A 320 -0.33 15.29 -3.64
CA VAL A 320 -0.38 15.53 -2.18
C VAL A 320 1.01 15.79 -1.59
N ARG A 321 2.06 15.20 -2.16
CA ARG A 321 3.48 15.49 -1.82
C ARG A 321 3.85 16.97 -2.00
N ARG A 322 3.17 17.67 -2.89
CA ARG A 322 3.49 19.05 -3.29
C ARG A 322 2.43 20.07 -2.87
N ALA A 323 1.37 19.62 -2.19
CA ALA A 323 0.32 20.49 -1.71
C ALA A 323 0.76 21.22 -0.43
N VAL A 324 1.28 22.45 -0.56
CA VAL A 324 1.82 23.26 0.56
C VAL A 324 0.87 23.32 1.76
N SER A 325 -0.43 23.52 1.54
CA SER A 325 -1.41 23.58 2.63
C SER A 325 -1.52 22.28 3.44
N LEU A 326 -1.39 21.12 2.79
CA LEU A 326 -1.37 19.82 3.46
C LEU A 326 -0.07 19.60 4.22
N GLN A 327 1.06 20.05 3.64
CA GLN A 327 2.40 19.94 4.24
C GLN A 327 2.56 20.79 5.53
N LEU A 328 1.63 21.72 5.80
CA LEU A 328 1.61 22.53 7.03
C LEU A 328 0.78 21.92 8.16
N THR A 329 0.21 20.73 7.96
CA THR A 329 -0.66 20.09 8.96
C THR A 329 0.07 19.01 9.77
N HIS A 330 -0.58 18.50 10.81
CA HIS A 330 -0.02 17.46 11.69
C HIS A 330 0.35 16.16 10.96
N ASP A 331 -0.37 15.79 9.91
CA ASP A 331 -0.11 14.54 9.17
C ASP A 331 1.10 14.64 8.21
N ALA A 332 1.72 15.83 8.11
CA ALA A 332 2.93 16.07 7.33
C ALA A 332 4.21 16.11 8.18
N VAL A 333 4.12 15.82 9.49
CA VAL A 333 5.29 15.81 10.38
C VAL A 333 6.33 14.81 9.87
N ALA A 334 7.61 15.16 10.02
CA ALA A 334 8.73 14.32 9.61
C ALA A 334 8.61 12.91 10.21
N PRO A 335 8.98 11.86 9.44
CA PRO A 335 8.88 10.50 9.90
C PRO A 335 9.80 10.25 11.09
N THR A 336 9.36 9.37 11.98
CA THR A 336 10.09 8.90 13.16
C THR A 336 10.35 7.39 13.05
N ALA A 337 11.19 6.88 13.92
CA ALA A 337 11.30 5.44 14.18
C ALA A 337 10.43 5.09 15.38
N SER A 338 9.23 4.55 15.15
CA SER A 338 8.37 4.11 16.26
C SER A 338 8.71 2.68 16.66
N ILE A 339 8.89 2.46 17.96
CA ILE A 339 9.16 1.15 18.57
C ILE A 339 8.36 1.01 19.86
N ASN A 340 8.08 -0.22 20.29
CA ASN A 340 7.41 -0.43 21.57
C ASN A 340 8.35 -0.23 22.77
N SER A 341 7.77 -0.09 23.96
CA SER A 341 8.50 0.15 25.21
C SER A 341 9.48 -0.97 25.56
N ALA A 342 9.23 -2.21 25.13
CA ALA A 342 10.13 -3.34 25.40
C ALA A 342 11.43 -3.22 24.59
N LEU A 343 11.33 -2.95 23.28
CA LEU A 343 12.48 -2.70 22.43
C LEU A 343 13.22 -1.43 22.86
N TYR A 344 12.49 -0.37 23.17
CA TYR A 344 13.06 0.89 23.65
C TYR A 344 13.94 0.71 24.90
N ARG A 345 13.45 -0.03 25.90
CA ARG A 345 14.19 -0.37 27.12
C ARG A 345 15.40 -1.28 26.84
N ARG A 346 15.24 -2.27 25.95
CA ARG A 346 16.34 -3.16 25.55
C ARG A 346 17.49 -2.41 24.90
N LEU A 347 17.17 -1.39 24.12
CA LEU A 347 18.16 -0.52 23.47
C LEU A 347 18.69 0.59 24.38
N GLN A 348 18.17 0.74 25.60
CA GLN A 348 18.60 1.77 26.58
C GLN A 348 18.55 3.20 26.01
N LEU A 349 17.48 3.52 25.26
CA LEU A 349 17.30 4.81 24.63
C LEU A 349 16.78 5.88 25.60
N ALA A 350 17.13 7.13 25.34
CA ALA A 350 16.62 8.33 26.00
C ALA A 350 15.50 9.00 25.17
N PRO A 351 14.59 9.79 25.79
CA PRO A 351 13.50 10.43 25.05
C PRO A 351 14.03 11.37 23.96
N GLY A 352 13.53 11.21 22.73
CA GLY A 352 13.95 12.01 21.58
C GLY A 352 15.35 11.68 21.04
N GLU A 353 16.02 10.63 21.53
CA GLU A 353 17.29 10.15 20.98
C GLU A 353 17.12 9.75 19.51
N GLN A 354 18.15 9.95 18.71
CA GLN A 354 18.17 9.49 17.33
C GLN A 354 18.70 8.05 17.26
N VAL A 355 18.08 7.27 16.39
CA VAL A 355 18.49 5.89 16.10
C VAL A 355 18.89 5.77 14.64
N ARG A 356 19.91 4.95 14.38
CA ARG A 356 20.25 4.56 13.02
C ARG A 356 19.49 3.29 12.67
N LEU A 357 18.80 3.33 11.55
CA LEU A 357 18.07 2.24 10.95
C LEU A 357 18.85 1.72 9.76
N ARG A 358 18.99 0.40 9.64
CA ARG A 358 19.69 -0.22 8.50
C ARG A 358 18.83 -1.28 7.83
N GLN A 359 18.85 -1.30 6.50
CA GLN A 359 18.35 -2.41 5.68
C GLN A 359 19.40 -2.68 4.62
N ASP A 360 20.09 -3.82 4.69
CA ASP A 360 21.27 -4.12 3.90
C ASP A 360 22.36 -3.02 4.08
N ASP A 361 22.84 -2.43 2.98
CA ASP A 361 23.80 -1.32 2.93
C ASP A 361 23.11 0.06 2.90
N ALA A 362 21.80 0.13 3.14
CA ALA A 362 21.05 1.39 3.25
C ALA A 362 20.80 1.79 4.70
N GLU A 363 20.86 3.09 4.96
CA GLU A 363 20.72 3.65 6.31
C GLU A 363 19.80 4.88 6.34
N ALA A 364 19.12 5.08 7.47
CA ALA A 364 18.43 6.32 7.81
C ALA A 364 18.62 6.63 9.29
N VAL A 365 18.71 7.91 9.65
CA VAL A 365 18.78 8.34 11.05
C VAL A 365 17.52 9.12 11.37
N LEU A 366 16.74 8.65 12.36
CA LEU A 366 15.46 9.23 12.73
C LEU A 366 15.37 9.38 14.25
N ALA A 367 14.57 10.35 14.71
CA ALA A 367 14.18 10.42 16.11
C ALA A 367 13.32 9.20 16.47
N VAL A 368 13.61 8.60 17.63
CA VAL A 368 12.83 7.47 18.14
C VAL A 368 11.63 7.94 18.96
N ILE A 369 10.48 7.28 18.76
CA ILE A 369 9.30 7.45 19.61
C ILE A 369 8.81 6.10 20.13
N VAL A 370 8.18 6.13 21.30
CA VAL A 370 7.59 4.94 21.92
C VAL A 370 6.12 4.82 21.49
N ASP A 371 5.76 3.66 20.98
CA ASP A 371 4.40 3.28 20.60
C ASP A 371 4.13 1.83 21.01
N ASP A 372 3.43 1.66 22.14
CA ASP A 372 3.03 0.35 22.66
C ASP A 372 1.84 -0.28 21.91
N GLY A 373 1.26 0.44 20.94
CA GLY A 373 0.32 -0.13 19.98
C GLY A 373 1.00 -1.00 18.93
N LEU A 374 2.33 -0.97 18.81
CA LEU A 374 3.10 -1.77 17.85
C LEU A 374 3.29 -3.21 18.31
N ALA A 375 3.15 -4.14 17.35
CA ALA A 375 3.51 -5.54 17.56
C ALA A 375 4.98 -5.70 17.96
N ASP A 376 5.25 -6.67 18.83
CA ASP A 376 6.63 -7.09 19.11
C ASP A 376 7.37 -7.47 17.83
N GLY A 377 8.68 -7.21 17.81
CA GLY A 377 9.49 -7.52 16.63
C GLY A 377 9.31 -6.55 15.46
N THR A 378 8.82 -5.33 15.71
CA THR A 378 8.61 -4.33 14.64
C THR A 378 9.31 -3.01 14.91
N VAL A 379 9.62 -2.30 13.81
CA VAL A 379 9.96 -0.87 13.80
C VAL A 379 9.10 -0.22 12.73
N ARG A 380 8.24 0.74 13.11
CA ARG A 380 7.40 1.45 12.14
C ARG A 380 8.14 2.67 11.62
N VAL A 381 8.33 2.71 10.31
CA VAL A 381 9.13 3.72 9.60
C VAL A 381 8.50 3.95 8.24
N ALA A 382 7.94 5.14 8.05
CA ALA A 382 7.19 5.52 6.84
C ALA A 382 7.87 5.07 5.55
N ALA A 383 7.11 4.44 4.64
CA ALA A 383 7.50 4.25 3.25
C ALA A 383 7.11 5.48 2.40
N GLY A 384 7.70 5.62 1.21
CA GLY A 384 7.35 6.70 0.28
C GLY A 384 7.70 8.12 0.72
N HIS A 385 8.49 8.29 1.79
CA HIS A 385 8.92 9.60 2.28
C HIS A 385 10.39 9.89 1.92
N PRO A 386 10.76 11.11 1.47
CA PRO A 386 12.14 11.43 1.07
C PRO A 386 13.23 11.11 2.10
N MET A 387 12.96 11.32 3.39
CA MET A 387 13.89 11.01 4.49
C MET A 387 14.14 9.50 4.70
N THR A 388 13.24 8.64 4.22
CA THR A 388 13.31 7.18 4.40
C THR A 388 13.42 6.44 3.06
N ALA A 389 13.45 7.17 1.93
CA ALA A 389 13.58 6.65 0.57
C ALA A 389 14.91 5.92 0.31
N GLY A 390 15.90 6.12 1.17
CA GLY A 390 17.16 5.37 1.12
C GLY A 390 17.03 3.92 1.59
N LEU A 391 16.05 3.63 2.45
CA LEU A 391 15.85 2.31 3.05
C LEU A 391 15.28 1.29 2.03
N GLY A 392 15.39 0.01 2.38
CA GLY A 392 14.92 -1.13 1.58
C GLY A 392 13.40 -1.33 1.62
N GLY A 393 12.97 -2.59 1.50
CA GLY A 393 11.56 -2.94 1.38
C GLY A 393 10.71 -2.53 2.58
N ALA A 394 9.48 -2.12 2.31
CA ALA A 394 8.53 -1.63 3.33
C ALA A 394 8.22 -2.64 4.45
N PHE A 395 8.40 -3.95 4.20
CA PHE A 395 8.19 -5.02 5.19
C PHE A 395 9.42 -5.92 5.39
N ASP A 396 10.58 -5.52 4.85
CA ASP A 396 11.81 -6.31 4.94
C ASP A 396 12.39 -6.24 6.37
N ALA A 397 13.42 -7.07 6.61
CA ALA A 397 14.22 -6.99 7.84
C ALA A 397 14.78 -5.58 8.03
N ILE A 398 14.83 -5.13 9.29
CA ILE A 398 15.39 -3.83 9.65
C ILE A 398 16.21 -3.96 10.92
N GLU A 399 17.38 -3.34 10.94
CA GLU A 399 18.20 -3.21 12.12
C GLU A 399 18.03 -1.82 12.72
N ILE A 400 18.18 -1.73 14.04
CA ILE A 400 18.11 -0.48 14.79
C ILE A 400 19.27 -0.44 15.78
N GLU A 401 20.03 0.64 15.72
CA GLU A 401 21.15 0.90 16.63
C GLU A 401 21.12 2.34 17.14
N ARG A 402 21.76 2.55 18.28
CA ARG A 402 21.94 3.89 18.84
C ARG A 402 22.93 4.67 17.98
N VAL A 403 22.66 5.94 17.74
CA VAL A 403 23.68 6.83 17.17
C VAL A 403 24.62 7.24 18.30
N ALA A 404 25.91 6.88 18.20
CA ALA A 404 26.92 7.32 19.16
C ALA A 404 26.90 8.86 19.26
N GLN A 405 26.77 9.39 20.47
CA GLN A 405 26.87 10.83 20.68
C GLN A 405 28.33 11.24 20.55
N VAL A 406 28.60 12.49 20.15
CA VAL A 406 29.96 13.05 19.96
C VAL A 406 30.86 12.95 21.23
N GLY A 407 30.29 12.61 22.40
CA GLY A 407 31.02 12.29 23.63
C GLY A 407 31.53 10.85 23.77
N ASP A 408 30.92 9.86 23.10
CA ASP A 408 31.28 8.43 23.25
C ASP A 408 32.56 8.07 22.45
N GLU A 409 32.83 8.74 21.33
CA GLU A 409 34.07 8.53 20.57
C GLU A 409 35.34 8.96 21.33
N ALA A 410 35.20 9.90 22.27
CA ALA A 410 36.32 10.34 23.12
C ALA A 410 36.66 9.30 24.20
N ALA A 411 35.65 8.57 24.70
CA ALA A 411 35.84 7.47 25.66
C ALA A 411 36.40 6.20 24.98
N MET A 412 36.00 5.93 23.74
CA MET A 412 36.47 4.76 22.98
C MET A 412 37.89 4.88 22.44
N LYS A 413 38.45 6.10 22.36
CA LYS A 413 39.88 6.34 22.04
C LYS A 413 40.78 6.38 23.28
N GLN A 414 40.23 6.21 24.48
CA GLN A 414 40.98 6.16 25.75
C GLN A 414 41.00 4.78 26.41
N GLN A 415 40.42 3.77 25.75
CA GLN A 415 40.66 2.35 26.01
C GLN A 415 41.46 1.75 24.85
#